data_AF-A0A177A8T6-F1
#
_entry.id   AF-A0A177A8T6-F1
#
_cell.length_a   1.000
_cell.length_b   1.000
_cell.length_c   1.000
_cell.angle_alpha   90.00
_cell.angle_beta   90.00
_cell.angle_gamma   90.00
#
_symmetry.space_group_name_H-M   'P 1'
#
loop_
_entity.id
_entity.type
_entity.pdbx_description
1 polymer ?
#
loop_
_entity_poly.entity_id
_entity_poly.type
_entity_poly.pdbx_seq_one_letter_code
_entity_poly.pdbx_strand_id
1 'polypeptide(L)'
;MLRRIRGNESASVYYCLKRLEHAKIYLNAPTIKDEMTALYTNNLRHAAELQRLYSRDRPRTREIPLEKLPGLAIAMIHDPSCNPRDIFDLFGGFRIWKETHTNWARIRLVEKMAFEFSQVDFISNRVALRNVAWCIRYLHQHKVPISRLVIRVLTDIGIEGNIIEKGSVSRGRLQWVLGIIERTEGKVVAERIEAVVVNALHQERERRAREDCVRIEDL
;
A
#
# COMPACT_ATOMS: atom_id res chain seq x y z
N MET A 1 25.86 3.08 17.41
CA MET A 1 25.91 4.26 16.52
C MET A 1 26.26 3.78 15.11
N LEU A 2 25.29 3.67 14.21
CA LEU A 2 25.55 3.31 12.82
C LEU A 2 25.90 4.59 12.04
N ARG A 3 27.11 4.62 11.47
CA ARG A 3 27.61 5.71 10.64
C ARG A 3 26.69 5.87 9.43
N ARG A 4 26.26 7.11 9.15
CA ARG A 4 25.54 7.45 7.92
C ARG A 4 26.41 7.06 6.72
N ILE A 5 25.97 6.04 6.00
CA ILE A 5 26.57 5.61 4.73
C ILE A 5 26.39 6.74 3.72
N ARG A 6 27.47 7.36 3.24
CA ARG A 6 27.40 8.39 2.17
C ARG A 6 27.09 7.73 0.82
N GLY A 7 26.52 8.46 -0.13
CA GLY A 7 25.94 7.91 -1.38
C GLY A 7 26.78 6.89 -2.16
N ASN A 8 28.11 7.01 -2.19
CA ASN A 8 28.99 6.02 -2.84
C ASN A 8 29.19 4.74 -2.02
N GLU A 9 29.21 4.84 -0.70
CA GLU A 9 29.37 3.69 0.21
C GLU A 9 28.16 2.75 0.13
N SER A 10 26.97 3.28 -0.16
CA SER A 10 25.74 2.49 -0.34
C SER A 10 25.83 1.54 -1.54
N ALA A 11 26.48 1.98 -2.63
CA ALA A 11 26.72 1.14 -3.79
C ALA A 11 27.74 0.03 -3.47
N SER A 12 28.84 0.36 -2.78
CA SER A 12 29.85 -0.61 -2.37
C SER A 12 29.27 -1.69 -1.44
N VAL A 13 28.43 -1.31 -0.46
CA VAL A 13 27.74 -2.26 0.41
C VAL A 13 26.80 -3.17 -0.37
N TYR A 14 25.97 -2.62 -1.27
CA TYR A 14 25.12 -3.43 -2.16
C TYR A 14 25.92 -4.47 -2.93
N TYR A 15 27.00 -4.08 -3.61
CA TYR A 15 27.80 -5.02 -4.39
C TYR A 15 28.51 -6.05 -3.50
N CYS A 16 28.92 -5.68 -2.30
CA CYS A 16 29.46 -6.61 -1.32
C CYS A 16 28.42 -7.67 -0.92
N LEU A 17 27.24 -7.23 -0.47
CA LEU A 17 26.14 -8.08 -0.06
C LEU A 17 25.66 -9.01 -1.19
N LYS A 18 25.58 -8.48 -2.41
CA LYS A 18 25.23 -9.25 -3.62
C LYS A 18 26.27 -10.33 -3.94
N ARG A 19 27.57 -10.02 -3.83
CA ARG A 19 28.64 -11.01 -4.04
C ARG A 19 28.63 -12.09 -2.97
N LEU A 20 28.43 -11.74 -1.70
CA LEU A 20 28.28 -12.71 -0.62
C LEU A 20 27.11 -13.65 -0.87
N GLU A 21 25.98 -13.09 -1.33
CA GLU A 21 24.80 -13.88 -1.69
C GLU A 21 25.07 -14.84 -2.85
N HIS A 22 25.69 -14.37 -3.93
CA HIS A 22 26.08 -15.21 -5.07
C HIS A 22 27.06 -16.31 -4.66
N ALA A 23 27.95 -16.04 -3.70
CA ALA A 23 28.85 -17.02 -3.11
C ALA A 23 28.17 -17.95 -2.08
N LYS A 24 26.86 -17.79 -1.84
CA LYS A 24 26.08 -18.53 -0.83
C LYS A 24 26.62 -18.35 0.61
N ILE A 25 27.27 -17.22 0.87
CA ILE A 25 27.73 -16.81 2.19
C ILE A 25 26.63 -15.97 2.83
N TYR A 26 25.85 -16.59 3.72
CA TYR A 26 24.70 -15.96 4.34
C TYR A 26 25.09 -15.24 5.62
N LEU A 27 24.83 -13.94 5.65
CA LEU A 27 24.96 -13.15 6.87
C LEU A 27 23.78 -13.43 7.83
N ASN A 28 24.00 -13.15 9.11
CA ASN A 28 22.95 -13.27 10.13
C ASN A 28 21.82 -12.25 9.88
N ALA A 29 20.62 -12.55 10.40
CA ALA A 29 19.44 -11.72 10.17
C ALA A 29 19.56 -10.29 10.72
N PRO A 30 20.15 -10.03 11.91
CA PRO A 30 20.37 -8.67 12.41
C PRO A 30 21.24 -7.82 11.49
N THR A 31 22.39 -8.34 11.04
CA THR A 31 23.28 -7.61 10.13
C THR A 31 22.59 -7.30 8.81
N ILE A 32 21.87 -8.27 8.21
CA ILE A 32 21.10 -7.99 7.00
C ILE A 32 20.06 -6.88 7.21
N LYS A 33 19.36 -6.91 8.36
CA LYS A 33 18.34 -5.90 8.67
C LYS A 33 18.96 -4.50 8.80
N ASP A 34 20.07 -4.37 9.52
CA ASP A 34 20.73 -3.08 9.73
C ASP A 34 21.28 -2.51 8.41
N GLU A 35 21.96 -3.34 7.62
CA GLU A 35 22.49 -2.94 6.32
C GLU A 35 21.38 -2.61 5.32
N MET A 36 20.31 -3.41 5.28
CA MET A 36 19.16 -3.11 4.44
C MET A 36 18.49 -1.80 4.85
N THR A 37 18.41 -1.52 6.16
CA THR A 37 17.88 -0.26 6.71
C THR A 37 18.69 0.94 6.26
N ALA A 38 20.02 0.85 6.36
CA ALA A 38 20.90 1.89 5.85
C ALA A 38 20.79 2.03 4.32
N LEU A 39 20.63 0.92 3.60
CA LEU A 39 20.54 0.92 2.13
C LEU A 39 19.26 1.56 1.63
N TYR A 40 18.07 1.20 2.15
CA TYR A 40 16.82 1.80 1.65
C TYR A 40 16.65 3.27 2.04
N THR A 41 17.43 3.77 3.01
CA THR A 41 17.45 5.18 3.37
C THR A 41 18.24 6.03 2.35
N ASN A 42 19.20 5.43 1.64
CA ASN A 42 20.12 6.15 0.76
C ASN A 42 19.98 5.77 -0.72
N ASN A 43 19.66 4.51 -1.02
CA ASN A 43 19.49 3.97 -2.37
C ASN A 43 18.42 2.87 -2.37
N LEU A 44 17.17 3.31 -2.54
CA LEU A 44 15.99 2.46 -2.47
C LEU A 44 15.96 1.39 -3.57
N ARG A 45 16.44 1.72 -4.77
CA ARG A 45 16.52 0.79 -5.89
C ARG A 45 17.42 -0.40 -5.58
N HIS A 46 18.62 -0.15 -5.07
CA HIS A 46 19.55 -1.22 -4.67
C HIS A 46 18.96 -2.06 -3.53
N ALA A 47 18.26 -1.45 -2.58
CA ALA A 47 17.60 -2.20 -1.51
C ALA A 47 16.49 -3.12 -2.04
N ALA A 48 15.65 -2.64 -2.96
CA ALA A 48 14.60 -3.44 -3.58
C ALA A 48 15.17 -4.61 -4.41
N GLU A 49 16.23 -4.36 -5.20
CA GLU A 49 16.92 -5.41 -5.95
C GLU A 49 17.53 -6.48 -5.02
N LEU A 50 18.22 -6.06 -3.97
CA LEU A 50 18.83 -6.97 -3.00
C LEU A 50 17.77 -7.78 -2.25
N GLN A 51 16.62 -7.17 -1.92
CA GLN A 51 15.53 -7.89 -1.28
C GLN A 51 14.89 -8.95 -2.20
N ARG A 52 14.86 -8.73 -3.52
CA ARG A 52 14.42 -9.79 -4.46
C ARG A 52 15.34 -11.01 -4.35
N LEU A 53 16.66 -10.80 -4.31
CA LEU A 53 17.64 -11.88 -4.15
C LEU A 53 17.45 -12.62 -2.81
N TYR A 54 17.30 -11.89 -1.70
CA TYR A 54 17.17 -12.48 -0.37
C TYR A 54 15.83 -13.16 -0.08
N SER A 55 14.80 -12.89 -0.89
CA SER A 55 13.50 -13.52 -0.77
C SER A 55 13.32 -14.66 -1.78
N ARG A 56 13.31 -14.34 -3.08
CA ARG A 56 12.90 -15.27 -4.14
C ARG A 56 13.99 -16.27 -4.54
N ASP A 57 15.25 -15.86 -4.46
CA ASP A 57 16.35 -16.67 -4.99
C ASP A 57 16.99 -17.56 -3.92
N ARG A 58 16.52 -17.44 -2.67
CA ARG A 58 16.93 -18.29 -1.55
C ARG A 58 16.05 -19.53 -1.39
N PRO A 59 16.60 -20.62 -0.85
CA PRO A 59 15.78 -21.72 -0.34
C PRO A 59 14.79 -21.22 0.72
N ARG A 60 13.57 -21.78 0.75
CA ARG A 60 12.50 -21.39 1.70
C ARG A 60 12.92 -21.36 3.18
N THR A 61 13.90 -22.17 3.57
CA THR A 61 14.40 -22.21 4.96
C THR A 61 15.29 -21.01 5.33
N ARG A 62 15.74 -20.22 4.34
CA ARG A 62 16.67 -19.09 4.50
C ARG A 62 16.19 -17.80 3.83
N GLU A 63 15.00 -17.82 3.24
CA GLU A 63 14.37 -16.64 2.66
C GLU A 63 14.14 -15.58 3.75
N ILE A 64 14.39 -14.33 3.42
CA ILE A 64 14.05 -13.19 4.26
C ILE A 64 12.83 -12.53 3.62
N PRO A 65 11.62 -12.84 4.08
CA PRO A 65 10.42 -12.32 3.45
C PRO A 65 10.25 -10.83 3.78
N LEU A 66 9.54 -10.09 2.93
CA LEU A 66 9.44 -8.64 3.02
C LEU A 66 8.83 -8.16 4.36
N GLU A 67 7.98 -8.94 5.02
CA GLU A 67 7.46 -8.60 6.35
C GLU A 67 8.53 -8.52 7.45
N LYS A 68 9.76 -9.03 7.22
CA LYS A 68 10.90 -8.81 8.12
C LYS A 68 11.57 -7.44 7.93
N LEU A 69 11.27 -6.79 6.81
CA LEU A 69 11.82 -5.50 6.38
C LEU A 69 10.69 -4.53 6.02
N PRO A 70 9.74 -4.25 6.93
CA PRO A 70 8.58 -3.42 6.63
C PRO A 70 8.96 -1.98 6.23
N GLY A 71 10.09 -1.47 6.74
CA GLY A 71 10.61 -0.15 6.39
C GLY A 71 10.93 0.01 4.91
N LEU A 72 11.38 -1.04 4.23
CA LEU A 72 11.63 -1.02 2.78
C LEU A 72 10.32 -0.82 2.01
N ALA A 73 9.27 -1.59 2.35
CA ALA A 73 7.97 -1.46 1.69
C ALA A 73 7.39 -0.05 1.88
N ILE A 74 7.47 0.49 3.09
CA ILE A 74 7.00 1.85 3.40
C ILE A 74 7.82 2.89 2.62
N ALA A 75 9.15 2.79 2.61
CA ALA A 75 10.01 3.68 1.84
C ALA A 75 9.66 3.67 0.34
N MET A 76 9.35 2.50 -0.23
CA MET A 76 8.86 2.38 -1.62
C MET A 76 7.48 3.00 -1.85
N ILE A 77 6.59 3.00 -0.85
CA ILE A 77 5.29 3.67 -0.98
C ILE A 77 5.47 5.19 -1.03
N HIS A 78 6.42 5.72 -0.27
CA HIS A 78 6.66 7.16 -0.13
C HIS A 78 7.64 7.74 -1.17
N ASP A 79 8.20 6.92 -2.06
CA ASP A 79 9.10 7.37 -3.12
C ASP A 79 8.34 7.54 -4.46
N PRO A 80 8.22 8.77 -5.00
CA PRO A 80 7.54 9.03 -6.28
C PRO A 80 8.14 8.32 -7.49
N SER A 81 9.41 7.92 -7.43
CA SER A 81 10.09 7.19 -8.49
C SER A 81 9.76 5.69 -8.49
N CYS A 82 9.21 5.17 -7.39
CA CYS A 82 8.83 3.76 -7.27
C CYS A 82 7.45 3.50 -7.85
N ASN A 83 7.32 2.47 -8.70
CA ASN A 83 6.01 2.00 -9.11
C ASN A 83 5.39 1.17 -7.97
N PRO A 84 4.18 1.50 -7.48
CA PRO A 84 3.53 0.73 -6.41
C PRO A 84 3.41 -0.78 -6.69
N ARG A 85 3.36 -1.16 -7.98
CA ARG A 85 3.33 -2.57 -8.40
C ARG A 85 4.60 -3.33 -8.01
N ASP A 86 5.76 -2.67 -8.02
CA ASP A 86 7.04 -3.30 -7.69
C ASP A 86 7.06 -3.81 -6.25
N ILE A 87 6.34 -3.15 -5.34
CA ILE A 87 6.22 -3.54 -3.94
C ILE A 87 5.49 -4.88 -3.85
N PHE A 88 4.38 -5.04 -4.57
CA PHE A 88 3.66 -6.32 -4.62
C PHE A 88 4.48 -7.42 -5.28
N ASP A 89 5.36 -7.08 -6.23
CA ASP A 89 6.31 -8.05 -6.80
C ASP A 89 7.32 -8.56 -5.78
N LEU A 90 7.74 -7.73 -4.81
CA LEU A 90 8.57 -8.17 -3.68
C LEU A 90 7.86 -9.14 -2.73
N PHE A 91 6.53 -9.06 -2.61
CA PHE A 91 5.76 -10.02 -1.81
C PHE A 91 5.58 -11.39 -2.49
N GLY A 92 5.88 -11.50 -3.79
CA GLY A 92 5.53 -12.69 -4.57
C GLY A 92 4.88 -12.36 -5.91
N GLY A 93 4.53 -11.10 -6.17
CA GLY A 93 3.91 -10.65 -7.42
C GLY A 93 2.59 -11.38 -7.68
N PHE A 94 2.36 -11.84 -8.91
CA PHE A 94 1.19 -12.66 -9.22
C PHE A 94 1.13 -13.96 -8.41
N ARG A 95 2.27 -14.45 -7.87
CA ARG A 95 2.30 -15.68 -7.05
C ARG A 95 1.80 -15.46 -5.63
N ILE A 96 1.64 -14.22 -5.16
CA ILE A 96 1.01 -13.95 -3.85
C ILE A 96 -0.39 -14.59 -3.79
N TRP A 97 -1.08 -14.63 -4.94
CA TRP A 97 -2.40 -15.24 -5.11
C TRP A 97 -2.37 -16.78 -5.15
N LYS A 98 -1.19 -17.38 -5.22
CA LYS A 98 -0.98 -18.85 -5.19
C LYS A 98 -0.47 -19.33 -3.83
N GLU A 99 -0.06 -18.42 -2.96
CA GLU A 99 0.40 -18.76 -1.62
C GLU A 99 -0.80 -19.14 -0.73
N THR A 100 -0.72 -20.32 -0.13
CA THR A 100 -1.82 -20.88 0.68
C THR A 100 -1.74 -20.47 2.14
N HIS A 101 -0.58 -20.01 2.60
CA HIS A 101 -0.32 -19.68 3.99
C HIS A 101 0.13 -18.22 4.12
N THR A 102 -0.36 -17.54 5.15
CA THR A 102 0.08 -16.21 5.56
C THR A 102 0.47 -16.22 7.04
N ASN A 103 1.13 -15.17 7.50
CA ASN A 103 1.50 -14.99 8.90
C ASN A 103 1.12 -13.59 9.39
N TRP A 104 1.06 -13.41 10.71
CA TRP A 104 0.66 -12.15 11.32
C TRP A 104 1.59 -10.96 11.01
N ALA A 105 2.87 -11.19 10.72
CA ALA A 105 3.77 -10.12 10.33
C ALA A 105 3.43 -9.60 8.92
N ARG A 106 3.09 -10.53 8.01
CA ARG A 106 2.66 -10.21 6.65
C ARG A 106 1.32 -9.51 6.62
N ILE A 107 0.34 -10.00 7.39
CA ILE A 107 -0.96 -9.34 7.56
C ILE A 107 -0.77 -7.89 8.01
N ARG A 108 0.00 -7.68 9.09
CA ARG A 108 0.26 -6.33 9.63
C ARG A 108 0.97 -5.43 8.63
N LEU A 109 1.90 -5.96 7.84
CA LEU A 109 2.55 -5.18 6.79
C LEU A 109 1.55 -4.77 5.71
N VAL A 110 0.69 -5.68 5.25
CA VAL A 110 -0.32 -5.37 4.21
C VAL A 110 -1.33 -4.33 4.70
N GLU A 111 -1.80 -4.43 5.94
CA GLU A 111 -2.65 -3.40 6.55
C GLU A 111 -1.95 -2.06 6.65
N LYS A 112 -0.67 -2.07 7.06
CA LYS A 112 0.14 -0.85 7.12
C LYS A 112 0.33 -0.25 5.73
N MET A 113 0.63 -1.06 4.71
CA MET A 113 0.74 -0.58 3.34
C MET A 113 -0.56 0.07 2.86
N ALA A 114 -1.71 -0.51 3.16
CA ALA A 114 -3.01 0.08 2.81
C ALA A 114 -3.15 1.48 3.42
N PHE A 115 -2.78 1.64 4.70
CA PHE A 115 -2.73 2.93 5.35
C PHE A 115 -1.73 3.88 4.67
N GLU A 116 -0.48 3.49 4.47
CA GLU A 116 0.54 4.36 3.86
C GLU A 116 0.15 4.83 2.44
N PHE A 117 -0.49 3.97 1.63
CA PHE A 117 -0.99 4.37 0.30
C PHE A 117 -2.05 5.47 0.35
N SER A 118 -2.76 5.62 1.46
CA SER A 118 -3.75 6.70 1.66
C SER A 118 -3.14 8.02 2.10
N GLN A 119 -1.88 8.00 2.58
CA GLN A 119 -1.21 9.16 3.14
C GLN A 119 -0.32 9.89 2.13
N VAL A 120 0.01 9.25 1.01
CA VAL A 120 0.86 9.83 -0.04
C VAL A 120 0.05 10.73 -0.99
N ASP A 121 0.57 11.90 -1.29
CA ASP A 121 -0.09 12.97 -2.06
C ASP A 121 0.29 12.99 -3.54
N PHE A 122 1.43 12.39 -3.91
CA PHE A 122 1.92 12.36 -5.28
C PHE A 122 1.22 11.33 -6.19
N ILE A 123 0.35 10.48 -5.65
CA ILE A 123 -0.50 9.57 -6.43
C ILE A 123 -1.97 10.00 -6.36
N SER A 124 -2.68 9.86 -7.49
CA SER A 124 -4.13 10.13 -7.49
C SER A 124 -4.90 9.17 -6.56
N ASN A 125 -6.04 9.62 -6.05
CA ASN A 125 -6.99 8.79 -5.29
C ASN A 125 -7.34 7.48 -5.99
N ARG A 126 -7.43 7.49 -7.33
CA ARG A 126 -7.67 6.28 -8.14
C ARG A 126 -6.53 5.27 -8.00
N VAL A 127 -5.28 5.73 -8.00
CA VAL A 127 -4.09 4.87 -7.87
C VAL A 127 -3.98 4.36 -6.44
N ALA A 128 -4.16 5.21 -5.43
CA ALA A 128 -4.21 4.83 -4.01
C ALA A 128 -5.27 3.74 -3.78
N LEU A 129 -6.51 3.97 -4.21
CA LEU A 129 -7.61 3.01 -4.10
C LEU A 129 -7.30 1.68 -4.77
N ARG A 130 -6.65 1.69 -5.94
CA ARG A 130 -6.22 0.46 -6.62
C ARG A 130 -5.26 -0.33 -5.74
N ASN A 131 -4.23 0.30 -5.16
CA ASN A 131 -3.26 -0.40 -4.32
C ASN A 131 -3.89 -0.90 -2.99
N VAL A 132 -4.78 -0.12 -2.39
CA VAL A 132 -5.56 -0.57 -1.22
C VAL A 132 -6.47 -1.74 -1.56
N ALA A 133 -7.11 -1.75 -2.72
CA ALA A 133 -7.92 -2.88 -3.18
C ALA A 133 -7.07 -4.16 -3.33
N TRP A 134 -5.80 -4.06 -3.74
CA TRP A 134 -4.89 -5.19 -3.76
C TRP A 134 -4.59 -5.71 -2.34
N CYS A 135 -4.37 -4.82 -1.38
CA CYS A 135 -4.20 -5.17 0.03
C CYS A 135 -5.44 -5.90 0.58
N ILE A 136 -6.64 -5.37 0.32
CA ILE A 136 -7.91 -5.99 0.76
C ILE A 136 -8.11 -7.36 0.13
N ARG A 137 -7.84 -7.49 -1.19
CA ARG A 137 -7.94 -8.79 -1.88
C ARG A 137 -7.01 -9.83 -1.25
N TYR A 138 -5.80 -9.43 -0.88
CA TYR A 138 -4.85 -10.32 -0.20
C TYR A 138 -5.40 -10.80 1.15
N LEU A 139 -5.89 -9.88 1.98
CA LEU A 139 -6.50 -10.22 3.27
C LEU A 139 -7.70 -11.16 3.11
N HIS A 140 -8.57 -10.89 2.13
CA HIS A 140 -9.74 -11.71 1.84
C HIS A 140 -9.38 -13.12 1.36
N GLN A 141 -8.39 -13.26 0.48
CA GLN A 141 -7.90 -14.58 0.02
C GLN A 141 -7.47 -15.45 1.21
N HIS A 142 -6.81 -14.84 2.21
CA HIS A 142 -6.35 -15.52 3.41
C HIS A 142 -7.40 -15.59 4.53
N LYS A 143 -8.66 -15.22 4.25
CA LYS A 143 -9.78 -15.22 5.20
C LYS A 143 -9.49 -14.40 6.46
N VAL A 144 -8.69 -13.34 6.32
CA VAL A 144 -8.36 -12.42 7.42
C VAL A 144 -9.45 -11.36 7.49
N PRO A 145 -10.08 -11.13 8.67
CA PRO A 145 -11.01 -10.03 8.86
C PRO A 145 -10.35 -8.69 8.52
N ILE A 146 -11.05 -7.84 7.78
CA ILE A 146 -10.55 -6.49 7.46
C ILE A 146 -10.58 -5.64 8.74
N SER A 147 -9.46 -5.05 9.12
CA SER A 147 -9.42 -4.17 10.29
C SER A 147 -10.14 -2.85 10.05
N ARG A 148 -10.61 -2.25 11.15
CA ARG A 148 -11.23 -0.90 11.15
C ARG A 148 -10.33 0.16 10.50
N LEU A 149 -9.01 0.03 10.62
CA LEU A 149 -8.05 0.91 9.97
C LEU A 149 -8.20 0.87 8.45
N VAL A 150 -8.26 -0.33 7.87
CA VAL A 150 -8.41 -0.52 6.42
C VAL A 150 -9.79 -0.09 5.95
N ILE A 151 -10.85 -0.30 6.76
CA ILE A 151 -12.19 0.22 6.47
C ILE A 151 -12.19 1.75 6.41
N ARG A 152 -11.60 2.42 7.40
CA ARG A 152 -11.48 3.88 7.40
C ARG A 152 -10.74 4.38 6.16
N VAL A 153 -9.55 3.83 5.89
CA VAL A 153 -8.77 4.15 4.68
C VAL A 153 -9.59 3.97 3.41
N LEU A 154 -10.37 2.89 3.32
CA LEU A 154 -11.21 2.60 2.17
C LEU A 154 -12.33 3.63 1.98
N THR A 155 -12.97 4.05 3.06
CA THR A 155 -14.00 5.11 3.04
C THR A 155 -13.38 6.44 2.62
N ASP A 156 -12.26 6.82 3.22
CA ASP A 156 -11.56 8.08 2.95
C ASP A 156 -11.17 8.20 1.47
N ILE A 157 -10.47 7.21 0.90
CA ILE A 157 -10.00 7.29 -0.50
C ILE A 157 -11.06 6.86 -1.53
N GLY A 158 -11.96 5.96 -1.14
CA GLY A 158 -12.93 5.33 -2.03
C GLY A 158 -14.22 6.13 -2.20
N ILE A 159 -14.59 6.90 -1.19
CA ILE A 159 -15.82 7.69 -1.15
C ILE A 159 -15.47 9.16 -0.99
N GLU A 160 -14.97 9.55 0.18
CA GLU A 160 -14.84 10.97 0.56
C GLU A 160 -13.93 11.74 -0.40
N GLY A 161 -12.73 11.22 -0.66
CA GLY A 161 -11.77 11.83 -1.55
C GLY A 161 -12.29 12.05 -2.99
N ASN A 162 -13.16 11.17 -3.50
CA ASN A 162 -13.77 11.40 -4.82
C ASN A 162 -14.93 12.38 -4.80
N ILE A 163 -15.70 12.43 -3.72
CA ILE A 163 -16.72 13.47 -3.55
C ILE A 163 -16.03 14.83 -3.48
N ILE A 164 -14.95 14.96 -2.71
CA ILE A 164 -14.19 16.20 -2.61
C ILE A 164 -13.53 16.57 -3.94
N GLU A 165 -12.84 15.64 -4.59
CA GLU A 165 -12.08 15.92 -5.83
C GLU A 165 -13.01 16.13 -7.05
N LYS A 166 -14.12 15.40 -7.14
CA LYS A 166 -14.93 15.30 -8.38
C LYS A 166 -16.41 15.58 -8.18
N GLY A 167 -16.88 15.71 -6.94
CA GLY A 167 -18.30 15.83 -6.59
C GLY A 167 -19.14 14.63 -6.97
N SER A 168 -18.49 13.48 -7.20
CA SER A 168 -19.18 12.28 -7.65
C SER A 168 -18.42 11.02 -7.28
N VAL A 169 -19.17 9.93 -7.07
CA VAL A 169 -18.66 8.58 -6.88
C VAL A 169 -19.42 7.67 -7.83
N SER A 170 -18.71 6.79 -8.54
CA SER A 170 -19.39 5.84 -9.42
C SER A 170 -20.15 4.79 -8.61
N ARG A 171 -21.35 4.41 -9.08
CA ARG A 171 -22.20 3.41 -8.42
C ARG A 171 -21.46 2.12 -8.09
N GLY A 172 -20.69 1.60 -9.06
CA GLY A 172 -19.92 0.36 -8.85
C GLY A 172 -18.84 0.48 -7.78
N ARG A 173 -18.20 1.66 -7.65
CA ARG A 173 -17.22 1.89 -6.57
C ARG A 173 -17.93 1.97 -5.21
N LEU A 174 -19.02 2.73 -5.12
CA LEU A 174 -19.79 2.86 -3.89
C LEU A 174 -20.29 1.49 -3.41
N GLN A 175 -20.89 0.69 -4.30
CA GLN A 175 -21.35 -0.66 -4.01
C GLN A 175 -20.22 -1.59 -3.55
N TRP A 176 -19.04 -1.49 -4.19
CA TRP A 176 -17.90 -2.30 -3.78
C TRP A 176 -17.40 -1.94 -2.37
N VAL A 177 -17.31 -0.64 -2.03
CA VAL A 177 -16.91 -0.18 -0.69
C VAL A 177 -17.96 -0.60 0.35
N LEU A 178 -19.24 -0.31 0.10
CA LEU A 178 -20.34 -0.68 1.00
C LEU A 178 -20.41 -2.20 1.23
N GLY A 179 -20.19 -3.00 0.20
CA GLY A 179 -20.15 -4.46 0.35
C GLY A 179 -18.99 -4.97 1.21
N ILE A 180 -17.86 -4.23 1.27
CA ILE A 180 -16.78 -4.55 2.20
C ILE A 180 -17.16 -4.15 3.64
N ILE A 181 -17.75 -2.97 3.81
CA ILE A 181 -18.24 -2.49 5.10
C ILE A 181 -19.31 -3.42 5.65
N GLU A 182 -20.30 -3.83 4.86
CA GLU A 182 -21.37 -4.75 5.27
C GLU A 182 -20.79 -6.07 5.81
N ARG A 183 -19.80 -6.65 5.12
CA ARG A 183 -19.15 -7.88 5.55
C ARG A 183 -18.32 -7.74 6.83
N THR A 184 -17.90 -6.52 7.16
CA THR A 184 -16.94 -6.26 8.24
C THR A 184 -17.62 -5.69 9.49
N GLU A 185 -18.51 -4.73 9.31
CA GLU A 185 -19.19 -3.96 10.36
C GLU A 185 -20.71 -4.23 10.40
N GLY A 186 -21.24 -4.95 9.42
CA GLY A 186 -22.64 -5.35 9.34
C GLY A 186 -23.50 -4.46 8.43
N LYS A 187 -24.63 -5.03 8.01
CA LYS A 187 -25.56 -4.41 7.05
C LYS A 187 -26.08 -3.04 7.49
N VAL A 188 -26.45 -2.91 8.76
CA VAL A 188 -27.00 -1.66 9.31
C VAL A 188 -25.99 -0.49 9.20
N VAL A 189 -24.70 -0.77 9.39
CA VAL A 189 -23.66 0.26 9.27
C VAL A 189 -23.47 0.67 7.81
N ALA A 190 -23.46 -0.30 6.89
CA ALA A 190 -23.36 -0.03 5.46
C ALA A 190 -24.55 0.79 4.95
N GLU A 191 -25.79 0.44 5.31
CA GLU A 191 -27.01 1.19 4.95
C GLU A 191 -26.98 2.63 5.48
N ARG A 192 -26.49 2.84 6.72
CA ARG A 192 -26.31 4.19 7.28
C ARG A 192 -25.27 5.01 6.51
N ILE A 193 -24.13 4.41 6.18
CA ILE A 193 -23.09 5.09 5.40
C ILE A 193 -23.61 5.43 3.99
N GLU A 194 -24.35 4.52 3.36
CA GLU A 194 -24.99 4.78 2.05
C GLU A 194 -25.91 6.01 2.12
N ALA A 195 -26.78 6.09 3.13
CA ALA A 195 -27.69 7.22 3.29
C ALA A 195 -26.94 8.56 3.46
N VAL A 196 -25.86 8.58 4.26
CA VAL A 196 -25.00 9.76 4.43
C VAL A 196 -24.35 10.17 3.11
N VAL A 197 -23.81 9.22 2.36
CA VAL A 197 -23.13 9.47 1.08
C VAL A 197 -24.09 9.99 0.02
N VAL A 198 -25.28 9.40 -0.09
CA VAL A 198 -26.31 9.86 -1.02
C VAL A 198 -26.73 11.30 -0.72
N ASN A 199 -26.92 11.63 0.56
CA ASN A 199 -27.25 12.99 0.98
C ASN A 199 -26.11 13.98 0.65
N ALA A 200 -24.85 13.63 0.95
CA ALA A 200 -23.69 14.46 0.63
C ALA A 200 -23.55 14.70 -0.88
N LEU A 201 -23.77 13.68 -1.71
CA LEU A 201 -23.79 13.81 -3.18
C LEU A 201 -24.92 14.71 -3.67
N HIS A 202 -26.08 14.68 -3.02
CA HIS A 202 -27.19 15.56 -3.36
C HIS A 202 -26.85 17.03 -3.05
N GLN A 203 -26.33 17.30 -1.85
CA GLN A 203 -25.90 18.64 -1.45
C GLN A 203 -24.81 19.21 -2.37
N GLU A 204 -23.82 18.39 -2.75
CA GLU A 204 -22.75 18.81 -3.64
C GLU A 204 -23.25 19.13 -5.06
N ARG A 205 -24.27 18.41 -5.55
CA ARG A 205 -24.94 18.75 -6.82
C ARG A 205 -25.68 20.08 -6.74
N GLU A 206 -26.40 20.32 -5.65
CA GLU A 206 -27.08 21.60 -5.44
C GLU A 206 -26.10 22.77 -5.35
N ARG A 207 -24.97 22.59 -4.65
CA ARG A 207 -23.90 23.61 -4.55
C ARG A 207 -23.39 23.99 -5.94
N ARG A 208 -23.07 23.00 -6.77
CA ARG A 208 -22.61 23.23 -8.15
C ARG A 208 -23.64 23.91 -9.01
N ALA A 209 -24.92 23.51 -8.92
CA ALA A 209 -25.99 24.15 -9.67
C ALA A 209 -26.12 25.65 -9.32
N ARG A 210 -25.96 26.01 -8.04
CA ARG A 210 -25.95 27.42 -7.61
C ARG A 210 -24.74 28.19 -8.15
N GLU A 211 -23.54 27.58 -8.11
CA GLU A 211 -22.32 28.19 -8.64
C GLU A 211 -22.38 28.43 -10.16
N ASP A 212 -22.97 27.48 -10.90
CA ASP A 212 -23.15 27.61 -12.35
C ASP A 212 -24.19 28.69 -12.71
N CYS A 213 -25.27 28.83 -11.94
CA CYS A 213 -26.25 29.91 -12.12
C CYS A 213 -25.62 31.30 -11.91
N VAL A 214 -24.84 31.49 -10.84
CA VAL A 214 -24.15 32.77 -10.55
C VAL A 214 -23.17 33.14 -11.67
N ARG A 215 -22.43 32.16 -12.22
CA ARG A 215 -21.49 32.41 -13.34
C ARG A 215 -22.15 32.82 -14.65
N ILE A 216 -23.42 32.45 -14.87
CA ILE A 216 -24.17 32.83 -16.08
C ILE A 216 -24.69 34.28 -15.97
N GLU A 217 -24.95 34.76 -14.76
CA GLU A 217 -25.43 36.14 -14.51
C GLU A 217 -24.31 37.20 -14.59
N ASP A 218 -23.04 36.78 -14.50
CA ASP A 218 -21.85 37.64 -14.60
C ASP A 218 -21.27 37.78 -16.03
N LEU A 219 -21.93 37.21 -17.06
CA LEU A 219 -21.55 37.27 -18.49
C LEU A 219 -22.54 38.08 -19.34
#